data_AF-A0A2V9U199-F1
#
_entry.id   AF-A0A2V9U199-F1
#
_cell.length_a   1.000
_cell.length_b   1.000
_cell.length_c   1.000
_cell.angle_alpha   90.00
_cell.angle_beta   90.00
_cell.angle_gamma   90.00
#
_symmetry.space_group_name_H-M   'P 1'
#
loop_
_entity.id
_entity.type
_entity.pdbx_description
1 polymer ?
#
loop_
_entity_poly.entity_id
_entity_poly.type
_entity_poly.pdbx_seq_one_letter_code
_entity_poly.pdbx_strand_id
1 'polypeptide(L)'
;EIVNRIRGFQPWPGAYTTFRGKNLHIWTARQDGRHLKEGELAVEGERLMVGCGLGTALELLELQPEGKKRMAARDFMHGHRLSSGENLGK
;
A
#
# COMPACT_ATOMS: atom_id res chain seq x y z
N GLU A 1 26.39 11.50 -12.74
CA GLU A 1 25.06 12.14 -12.79
C GLU A 1 24.01 11.08 -12.46
N ILE A 2 23.63 11.00 -11.17
CA ILE A 2 22.86 9.90 -10.58
C ILE A 2 21.37 10.29 -10.67
N VAL A 3 20.80 10.23 -11.87
CA VAL A 3 19.39 10.62 -12.11
C VAL A 3 18.60 9.43 -12.66
N ASN A 4 18.72 8.28 -12.00
CA ASN A 4 17.73 7.21 -12.10
C ASN A 4 17.29 6.81 -10.70
N ARG A 5 16.89 7.83 -9.92
CA ARG A 5 16.23 7.68 -8.63
C ARG A 5 14.80 7.16 -8.86
N ILE A 6 14.68 5.88 -9.20
CA ILE A 6 13.69 4.89 -8.73
C ILE A 6 12.43 5.50 -8.06
N ARG A 7 11.55 6.23 -8.77
CA ARG A 7 10.38 6.86 -8.09
C ARG A 7 9.04 6.83 -8.82
N GLY A 8 8.96 6.32 -10.05
CA GLY A 8 7.68 6.28 -10.78
C GLY A 8 7.12 4.88 -11.03
N PHE A 9 8.00 3.88 -11.14
CA PHE A 9 7.65 2.57 -11.67
C PHE A 9 8.60 1.54 -11.09
N GLN A 10 8.26 0.87 -9.98
CA GLN A 10 8.78 -0.48 -9.80
C GLN A 10 7.86 -1.31 -8.89
N PRO A 11 7.02 -2.19 -9.48
CA PRO A 11 6.38 -3.25 -8.72
C PRO A 11 7.47 -4.24 -8.31
N TRP A 12 7.99 -4.14 -7.09
CA TRP A 12 8.94 -5.12 -6.56
C TRP A 12 8.58 -5.43 -5.09
N PRO A 13 8.57 -6.71 -4.69
CA PRO A 13 8.19 -7.15 -3.34
C PRO A 13 9.13 -6.53 -2.30
N GLY A 14 8.56 -5.84 -1.31
CA GLY A 14 9.35 -5.17 -0.26
C GLY A 14 9.16 -3.65 -0.17
N ALA A 15 8.15 -3.08 -0.83
CA ALA A 15 7.74 -1.71 -0.54
C ALA A 15 7.36 -1.60 0.94
N TYR A 16 7.83 -0.57 1.64
CA TYR A 16 7.41 -0.28 3.01
C TYR A 16 6.79 1.10 3.05
N THR A 17 5.81 1.25 3.93
CA THR A 17 5.13 2.50 4.19
C THR A 17 4.84 2.60 5.68
N THR A 18 4.34 3.73 6.13
CA THR A 18 3.89 3.92 7.51
C THR A 18 2.37 4.00 7.55
N PHE A 19 1.77 3.23 8.46
CA PHE A 19 0.35 3.29 8.78
C PHE A 19 0.20 3.65 10.25
N ARG A 20 -0.38 4.82 10.54
CA ARG A 20 -0.59 5.34 11.90
C ARG A 20 0.70 5.35 12.75
N GLY A 21 1.81 5.78 12.15
CA GLY A 21 3.12 5.84 12.81
C GLY A 21 3.80 4.48 13.04
N LYS A 22 3.24 3.39 12.50
CA LYS A 22 3.85 2.05 12.52
C LYS A 22 4.29 1.64 11.13
N ASN A 23 5.40 0.91 11.05
CA ASN A 23 5.86 0.38 9.77
C ASN A 23 4.88 -0.67 9.22
N LEU A 24 4.67 -0.62 7.90
CA LEU A 24 3.84 -1.54 7.16
C LEU A 24 4.62 -1.99 5.92
N HIS A 25 5.07 -3.23 5.92
CA HIS A 25 5.72 -3.84 4.77
C HIS A 25 4.67 -4.41 3.81
N ILE A 26 4.88 -4.20 2.52
CA ILE A 26 4.06 -4.69 1.42
C ILE A 26 4.87 -5.78 0.72
N TRP A 27 4.41 -7.01 0.88
CA TRP A 27 5.06 -8.20 0.33
C TRP A 27 4.60 -8.49 -1.08
N THR A 28 3.30 -8.32 -1.35
CA THR A 28 2.73 -8.63 -2.65
C THR A 28 1.63 -7.61 -2.95
N ALA A 29 1.74 -7.01 -4.13
CA ALA A 29 0.76 -6.10 -4.67
C ALA A 29 0.63 -6.32 -6.18
N ARG A 30 -0.52 -5.97 -6.74
CA ARG A 30 -0.77 -5.97 -8.18
C ARG A 30 -1.15 -4.57 -8.64
N GLN A 31 -0.83 -4.24 -9.89
CA GLN A 31 -1.32 -3.00 -10.48
C GLN A 31 -2.84 -3.02 -10.59
N ASP A 32 -3.45 -1.91 -10.22
CA ASP A 32 -4.87 -1.67 -10.42
C ASP A 32 -5.05 -0.50 -11.40
N GLY A 33 -6.05 -0.60 -12.29
CA GLY A 33 -6.25 0.36 -13.38
C GLY A 33 -6.82 1.70 -12.95
N ARG A 34 -6.93 1.97 -11.65
CA ARG A 34 -7.54 3.16 -11.08
C ARG A 34 -6.53 4.27 -10.88
N HIS A 35 -7.06 5.48 -10.79
CA HIS A 35 -6.31 6.64 -10.36
C HIS A 35 -6.65 6.95 -8.91
N LEU A 36 -5.64 6.88 -8.05
CA LEU A 36 -5.71 7.29 -6.64
C LEU A 36 -4.61 8.31 -6.39
N LYS A 37 -4.83 9.22 -5.44
CA LYS A 37 -3.78 10.17 -5.05
C LYS A 37 -2.67 9.42 -4.33
N GLU A 38 -1.45 9.91 -4.47
CA GLU A 38 -0.29 9.32 -3.78
C GLU A 38 -0.55 9.22 -2.26
N GLY A 39 -0.37 8.02 -1.70
CA GLY A 39 -0.62 7.71 -0.30
C GLY A 39 -2.09 7.46 0.06
N GLU A 40 -3.04 7.69 -0.84
CA GLU A 40 -4.47 7.47 -0.57
C GLU A 40 -4.81 5.98 -0.50
N LEU A 41 -5.44 5.56 0.60
CA LEU A 41 -6.01 4.22 0.74
C LEU A 41 -7.44 4.19 0.23
N ALA A 42 -7.72 3.25 -0.65
CA ALA A 42 -9.07 2.87 -1.01
C ALA A 42 -9.37 1.46 -0.50
N VAL A 43 -10.56 1.28 0.05
CA VAL A 43 -11.07 -0.02 0.49
C VAL A 43 -12.35 -0.28 -0.29
N GLU A 44 -12.41 -1.39 -1.01
CA GLU A 44 -13.59 -1.79 -1.75
C GLU A 44 -13.87 -3.28 -1.52
N GLY A 45 -14.91 -3.56 -0.73
CA GLY A 45 -15.19 -4.91 -0.27
C GLY A 45 -13.99 -5.49 0.50
N GLU A 46 -13.38 -6.53 -0.06
CA GLU A 46 -12.20 -7.20 0.50
C GLU A 46 -10.89 -6.83 -0.22
N ARG A 47 -10.89 -5.76 -1.03
CA ARG A 47 -9.70 -5.25 -1.72
C ARG A 47 -9.18 -3.99 -1.04
N LEU A 48 -7.87 -3.98 -0.82
CA LEU A 48 -7.14 -2.84 -0.30
C LEU A 48 -6.28 -2.26 -1.41
N MET A 49 -6.48 -1.00 -1.77
CA MET A 49 -5.67 -0.32 -2.77
C MET A 49 -4.97 0.88 -2.17
N VAL A 50 -3.79 1.20 -2.68
CA VAL A 50 -3.02 2.39 -2.34
C VAL A 50 -2.68 3.15 -3.61
N GLY A 51 -2.86 4.47 -3.57
CA GLY A 51 -2.37 5.35 -4.62
C GLY A 51 -0.87 5.53 -4.53
N CYS A 52 -0.22 5.41 -5.68
CA CYS A 52 1.20 5.59 -5.86
C CYS A 52 1.45 6.85 -6.72
N GLY A 53 2.74 7.19 -6.88
CA GLY A 53 3.15 8.30 -7.74
C GLY A 53 2.57 8.17 -9.16
N LEU A 54 2.52 9.30 -9.86
CA LEU A 54 1.97 9.42 -11.22
C LEU A 54 0.48 9.05 -11.35
N GLY A 55 -0.27 9.11 -10.23
CA GLY A 55 -1.70 8.83 -10.21
C GLY A 55 -2.04 7.35 -10.44
N THR A 56 -1.10 6.44 -10.20
CA THR A 56 -1.34 5.00 -10.34
C THR A 56 -1.90 4.41 -9.05
N ALA A 57 -2.56 3.26 -9.12
CA ALA A 57 -3.02 2.52 -7.94
C ALA A 57 -2.43 1.10 -7.92
N LEU A 58 -2.15 0.61 -6.72
CA LEU A 58 -1.75 -0.77 -6.48
C LEU A 58 -2.73 -1.42 -5.50
N GLU A 59 -3.25 -2.59 -5.85
CA GLU A 59 -3.97 -3.45 -4.93
C GLU A 59 -2.99 -4.27 -4.09
N LEU A 60 -3.05 -4.09 -2.78
CA LEU A 60 -2.27 -4.83 -1.79
C LEU A 60 -2.91 -6.20 -1.60
N LEU A 61 -2.12 -7.26 -1.77
CA LEU A 61 -2.55 -8.63 -1.57
C LEU A 61 -2.02 -9.17 -0.23
N GLU A 62 -0.76 -8.90 0.07
CA GLU A 62 -0.11 -9.35 1.30
C GLU A 62 0.79 -8.26 1.89
N LEU A 63 0.68 -8.12 3.21
CA LEU A 63 1.33 -7.07 3.97
C LEU A 63 1.72 -7.56 5.37
N GLN A 64 2.61 -6.83 6.02
CA GLN A 64 3.12 -7.13 7.35
C GLN A 64 3.21 -5.85 8.17
N PRO A 65 2.30 -5.67 9.14
CA PRO A 65 2.42 -4.61 10.13
C PRO A 65 3.62 -4.86 11.05
N GLU A 66 4.19 -3.78 11.57
CA GLU A 66 5.29 -3.82 12.53
C GLU A 66 4.98 -4.73 13.73
N GLY A 67 5.91 -5.63 14.04
CA GLY A 67 5.77 -6.60 15.14
C GLY A 67 4.74 -7.71 14.90
N LYS A 68 4.13 -7.80 13.70
CA LYS A 68 3.17 -8.86 13.33
C LYS A 68 3.73 -9.78 12.24
N LYS A 69 3.07 -10.92 12.08
CA LYS A 69 3.32 -11.84 10.96
C LYS A 69 2.77 -11.26 9.66
N ARG A 70 3.36 -11.67 8.53
CA ARG A 70 2.79 -11.46 7.19
C ARG A 70 1.36 -12.01 7.15
N MET A 71 0.45 -11.25 6.57
CA MET A 71 -0.97 -11.58 6.46
C MET A 71 -1.55 -11.07 5.15
N ALA A 72 -2.70 -11.61 4.76
CA ALA A 72 -3.42 -11.09 3.61
C ALA A 72 -3.97 -9.69 3.91
N ALA A 73 -4.10 -8.86 2.88
CA ALA A 73 -4.64 -7.52 3.02
C ALA A 73 -6.07 -7.51 3.58
N ARG A 74 -6.89 -8.52 3.25
CA ARG A 74 -8.22 -8.74 3.85
C ARG A 74 -8.16 -8.90 5.37
N ASP A 75 -7.21 -9.70 5.87
CA ASP A 75 -7.08 -9.97 7.31
C ASP A 75 -6.63 -8.70 8.03
N PHE A 76 -5.76 -7.92 7.39
CA PHE A 76 -5.37 -6.61 7.87
C PHE A 76 -6.56 -5.64 7.94
N MET A 77 -7.41 -5.58 6.91
CA MET A 77 -8.62 -4.75 6.89
C MET A 77 -9.58 -5.11 8.03
N HIS A 78 -9.82 -6.40 8.26
CA HIS A 78 -10.68 -6.86 9.36
C HIS A 78 -10.10 -6.52 10.74
N GLY A 79 -8.78 -6.60 10.91
CA GLY A 79 -8.13 -6.33 12.20
C GLY A 79 -7.87 -4.86 12.51
N HIS A 80 -7.79 -3.98 11.49
CA HIS A 80 -7.36 -2.59 11.67
C HIS A 80 -8.45 -1.53 11.36
N ARG A 81 -9.67 -1.96 10.98
CA ARG A 81 -10.84 -1.10 10.69
C ARG A 81 -10.44 0.10 9.83
N LEU A 82 -9.95 -0.21 8.63
CA LEU A 82 -9.51 0.78 7.65
C LEU A 82 -10.72 1.55 7.10
N SER A 83 -10.61 2.87 7.03
CA SER A 83 -11.57 3.71 6.30
C SER A 83 -10.96 4.14 4.96
N SER A 84 -11.76 4.09 3.90
CA SER A 84 -11.40 4.68 2.60
C SER A 84 -11.11 6.18 2.76
N GLY A 85 -9.98 6.65 2.24
CA GLY A 85 -9.50 8.03 2.39
C GLY A 85 -8.44 8.24 3.48
N GLU A 86 -8.06 7.19 4.22
CA GLU A 86 -6.86 7.25 5.07
C GLU A 86 -5.59 7.40 4.20
N ASN A 87 -4.55 8.06 4.73
CA ASN A 87 -3.31 8.31 4.00
C ASN A 87 -2.14 7.54 4.63
N LEU A 88 -1.34 6.87 3.79
CA LEU A 88 -0.12 6.16 4.15
C LEU A 88 1.12 7.04 3.95
N GLY A 89 2.12 6.92 4.83
CA GLY A 89 3.40 7.63 4.66
C GLY A 89 3.55 8.93 5.48
N LYS A 90 2.79 9.08 6.57
CA LYS A 90 3.07 10.08 7.62
C LYS A 90 3.84 9.47 8.79
#